data_AF-A0A1M4V3B3-F1
#
_entry.id   AF-A0A1M4V3B3-F1
#
_cell.length_a   1.000
_cell.length_b   1.000
_cell.length_c   1.000
_cell.angle_alpha   90.00
_cell.angle_beta   90.00
_cell.angle_gamma   90.00
#
_symmetry.space_group_name_H-M   'P 1'
#
loop_
_entity.id
_entity.type
_entity.pdbx_description
1 polymer ?
#
loop_
_entity_poly.entity_id
_entity_poly.type
_entity_poly.pdbx_seq_one_letter_code
_entity_poly.pdbx_strand_id
1 'polypeptide(L)'
;MYYIPIIVGAFLYNYRYAIVFPVLSISGQLLTLYLPDKSDVLLTLFEISIPIYFVVFALIAKLKVKAEAVQEYYSKFSQSMQDTINALLSALEAKDLYTYNHSNRVSRLAKLIAQKMDLASKEIEKIYLAARLHDIGKIGINTTILNKPQKLSAEEFAL
;
A
#
# COMPACT_ATOMS: atom_id res chain seq x y z
N MET A 1 -26.39 -29.32 18.80
CA MET A 1 -25.12 -28.54 18.88
C MET A 1 -24.66 -27.93 17.55
N TYR A 2 -25.26 -28.24 16.40
CA TYR A 2 -24.78 -27.83 15.07
C TYR A 2 -24.96 -26.34 14.69
N TYR A 3 -25.71 -25.54 15.47
CA TYR A 3 -26.03 -24.15 15.12
C TYR A 3 -25.05 -23.11 15.66
N ILE A 4 -24.25 -23.46 16.67
CA ILE A 4 -23.28 -22.53 17.29
C ILE A 4 -22.20 -22.07 16.28
N PRO A 5 -21.61 -22.95 15.45
CA PRO A 5 -20.65 -22.54 14.43
C PRO A 5 -21.24 -21.63 13.35
N ILE A 6 -22.53 -21.80 13.03
CA ILE A 6 -23.25 -21.01 12.02
C ILE A 6 -23.48 -19.58 12.53
N ILE A 7 -23.92 -19.44 13.78
CA ILE A 7 -24.16 -18.13 14.41
C ILE A 7 -22.84 -17.37 14.60
N VAL A 8 -21.79 -18.05 15.03
CA VAL A 8 -20.44 -17.46 15.20
C VAL A 8 -19.82 -17.09 13.84
N GLY A 9 -20.00 -17.92 12.81
CA GLY A 9 -19.55 -17.62 11.45
C GLY A 9 -20.25 -16.41 10.84
N ALA A 10 -21.56 -16.26 11.10
CA ALA A 10 -22.35 -15.12 10.66
C ALA A 10 -21.95 -13.81 11.36
N PHE A 11 -21.67 -13.88 12.67
CA PHE A 11 -21.30 -12.73 13.49
C PHE A 11 -19.89 -12.21 13.16
N LEU A 12 -18.95 -13.11 12.82
CA LEU A 12 -17.55 -12.75 12.61
C LEU A 12 -17.17 -12.36 11.16
N TYR A 13 -17.93 -12.79 10.13
CA TYR A 13 -17.39 -12.81 8.75
C TYR A 13 -18.29 -12.26 7.62
N ASN A 14 -19.15 -11.30 7.95
CA ASN A 14 -20.01 -10.59 6.97
C ASN A 14 -21.12 -11.50 6.37
N TYR A 15 -22.35 -11.01 6.33
CA TYR A 15 -23.59 -11.80 6.17
C TYR A 15 -23.66 -12.63 4.87
N ARG A 16 -22.87 -12.27 3.86
CA ARG A 16 -22.89 -12.90 2.52
C ARG A 16 -22.46 -14.37 2.52
N TYR A 17 -21.62 -14.79 3.47
CA TYR A 17 -21.13 -16.18 3.54
C TYR A 17 -21.84 -17.01 4.62
N ALA A 18 -22.61 -16.36 5.50
CA ALA A 18 -23.40 -17.00 6.55
C ALA A 18 -24.48 -17.96 6.02
N ILE A 19 -24.95 -17.73 4.79
CA ILE A 19 -26.03 -18.50 4.16
C ILE A 19 -25.48 -19.73 3.41
N VAL A 20 -24.23 -19.68 2.95
CA VAL A 20 -23.63 -20.76 2.13
C VAL A 20 -23.43 -22.03 2.95
N PHE A 21 -22.97 -21.91 4.20
CA PHE A 21 -22.72 -23.05 5.08
C PHE A 21 -24.00 -23.82 5.50
N PRO A 22 -25.10 -23.17 5.93
CA PRO A 22 -26.37 -23.83 6.19
C PRO A 22 -26.94 -24.57 4.98
N VAL A 23 -26.87 -23.95 3.79
CA VAL A 23 -27.41 -24.55 2.56
C VAL A 23 -26.63 -25.81 2.18
N LEU A 24 -25.30 -25.77 2.24
CA LEU A 24 -24.47 -26.97 2.02
C LEU A 24 -24.78 -28.06 3.05
N SER A 25 -24.89 -27.70 4.34
CA SER A 25 -25.24 -28.61 5.45
C SER A 25 -26.55 -29.36 5.20
N ILE A 26 -27.62 -28.61 4.87
CA ILE A 26 -28.94 -29.17 4.61
C ILE A 26 -28.93 -30.04 3.33
N SER A 27 -28.22 -29.61 2.28
CA SER A 27 -28.13 -30.38 1.04
C SER A 27 -27.39 -31.73 1.21
N GLY A 28 -26.35 -31.78 2.04
CA GLY A 28 -25.63 -33.02 2.37
C GLY A 28 -26.50 -34.00 3.15
N GLN A 29 -27.24 -33.51 4.15
CA GLN A 29 -28.21 -34.30 4.92
C GLN A 29 -29.37 -34.82 4.05
N LEU A 30 -29.82 -34.04 3.07
CA LEU A 30 -30.86 -34.46 2.14
C LEU A 30 -30.37 -35.55 1.18
N LEU A 31 -29.12 -35.46 0.69
CA LEU A 31 -28.52 -36.46 -0.19
C LEU A 31 -28.40 -37.83 0.48
N THR A 32 -28.12 -37.86 1.78
CA THR A 32 -28.01 -39.10 2.56
C THR A 32 -29.35 -39.82 2.75
N LEU A 33 -30.48 -39.11 2.66
CA LEU A 33 -31.81 -39.73 2.64
C LEU A 33 -32.11 -40.44 1.30
N TYR A 34 -31.47 -40.03 0.21
CA TYR A 34 -31.67 -40.59 -1.14
C TYR A 34 -30.72 -41.75 -1.49
N LEU A 35 -29.61 -41.92 -0.77
CA LEU A 35 -28.61 -42.97 -1.03
C LEU A 35 -28.27 -43.77 0.25
N PRO A 36 -29.23 -44.56 0.78
CA PRO A 36 -29.12 -45.20 2.10
C PRO A 36 -28.00 -46.26 2.18
N ASP A 37 -27.67 -46.94 1.08
CA ASP A 37 -26.67 -48.03 1.07
C ASP A 37 -25.21 -47.52 1.15
N LYS A 38 -25.00 -46.20 1.00
CA LYS A 38 -23.69 -45.54 1.11
C LYS A 38 -23.69 -44.40 2.13
N SER A 39 -24.72 -44.29 2.98
CA SER A 39 -24.96 -43.13 3.83
C SER A 39 -23.83 -42.88 4.83
N ASP A 40 -23.25 -43.94 5.41
CA ASP A 40 -22.30 -43.79 6.53
C ASP A 40 -20.95 -43.20 6.09
N VAL A 41 -20.45 -43.62 4.92
CA VAL A 41 -19.22 -43.07 4.34
C VAL A 41 -19.44 -41.64 3.86
N LEU A 42 -20.59 -41.37 3.22
CA LEU A 42 -20.94 -40.04 2.71
C LEU A 42 -21.16 -39.02 3.85
N LEU A 43 -21.81 -39.42 4.94
CA LEU A 43 -21.99 -38.60 6.14
C LEU A 43 -20.65 -38.25 6.78
N THR A 44 -19.77 -39.24 6.94
CA THR A 44 -18.45 -39.02 7.54
C THR A 44 -17.59 -38.06 6.72
N LEU A 45 -17.56 -38.23 5.39
CA LEU A 45 -16.84 -37.31 4.49
C LEU A 45 -17.43 -35.89 4.54
N PHE A 46 -18.75 -35.79 4.63
CA PHE A 46 -19.44 -34.52 4.72
C PHE A 46 -19.12 -33.78 6.02
N GLU A 47 -19.20 -34.45 7.16
CA GLU A 47 -18.87 -33.88 8.48
C GLU A 47 -17.42 -33.40 8.57
N ILE A 48 -16.48 -34.10 7.95
CA ILE A 48 -15.06 -33.71 7.90
C ILE A 48 -14.82 -32.52 6.96
N SER A 49 -15.60 -32.39 5.88
CA SER A 49 -15.42 -31.31 4.90
C SER A 49 -15.78 -29.92 5.47
N ILE A 50 -16.79 -29.83 6.33
CA ILE A 50 -17.26 -28.57 6.94
C ILE A 50 -16.15 -27.83 7.71
N PRO A 51 -15.44 -28.45 8.69
CA PRO A 51 -14.37 -27.77 9.41
C PRO A 51 -13.20 -27.42 8.49
N ILE A 52 -12.90 -28.24 7.47
CA ILE A 52 -11.86 -27.92 6.47
C ILE A 52 -12.23 -26.64 5.72
N TYR A 53 -13.45 -26.53 5.19
CA TYR A 53 -13.91 -25.31 4.52
C TYR A 53 -13.90 -24.09 5.44
N PHE A 54 -14.30 -24.25 6.70
CA PHE A 54 -14.25 -23.18 7.69
C PHE A 54 -12.82 -22.68 7.92
N VAL A 55 -11.86 -23.60 8.13
CA VAL A 55 -10.45 -23.25 8.33
C VAL A 55 -9.86 -22.58 7.09
N VAL A 56 -10.07 -23.14 5.89
CA VAL A 56 -9.59 -22.55 4.63
C VAL A 56 -10.15 -21.15 4.44
N PHE A 57 -11.45 -20.96 4.67
CA PHE A 57 -12.09 -19.66 4.57
C PHE A 57 -11.51 -18.65 5.59
N ALA A 58 -11.35 -19.05 6.85
CA ALA A 58 -10.76 -18.21 7.89
C ALA A 58 -9.31 -17.79 7.54
N LEU A 59 -8.53 -18.69 6.95
CA LEU A 59 -7.20 -18.39 6.45
C LEU A 59 -7.23 -17.36 5.30
N ILE A 60 -8.12 -17.54 4.32
CA ILE A 60 -8.27 -16.59 3.20
C ILE A 60 -8.71 -15.21 3.71
N ALA A 61 -9.67 -15.16 4.64
CA ALA A 61 -10.11 -13.91 5.25
C ALA A 61 -8.95 -13.20 5.98
N LYS A 62 -8.16 -13.95 6.77
CA LYS A 62 -6.98 -13.41 7.46
C LYS A 62 -5.90 -12.94 6.48
N LEU A 63 -5.71 -13.63 5.36
CA LEU A 63 -4.79 -13.22 4.31
C LEU A 63 -5.23 -11.91 3.65
N LYS A 64 -6.53 -11.74 3.38
CA LYS A 64 -7.07 -10.48 2.83
C LYS A 64 -6.86 -9.30 3.76
N VAL A 65 -7.22 -9.44 5.04
CA VAL A 65 -7.01 -8.38 6.04
C VAL A 65 -5.53 -8.01 6.15
N LYS A 66 -4.64 -8.99 6.16
CA LYS A 66 -3.19 -8.73 6.16
C LYS A 66 -2.73 -8.04 4.88
N ALA A 67 -3.23 -8.43 3.72
CA ALA A 67 -2.87 -7.81 2.44
C ALA A 67 -3.29 -6.34 2.38
N GLU A 68 -4.52 -6.03 2.84
CA GLU A 68 -5.02 -4.66 2.95
C GLU A 68 -4.18 -3.82 3.93
N ALA A 69 -3.85 -4.37 5.10
CA ALA A 69 -3.00 -3.69 6.08
C ALA A 69 -1.59 -3.40 5.53
N VAL A 70 -1.01 -4.33 4.76
CA VAL A 70 0.29 -4.12 4.10
C VAL A 70 0.19 -3.00 3.06
N GLN A 71 -0.86 -2.99 2.25
CA GLN A 71 -1.07 -1.93 1.26
C GLN A 71 -1.25 -0.55 1.92
N GLU A 72 -2.03 -0.47 3.00
CA GLU A 72 -2.20 0.76 3.77
C GLU A 72 -0.88 1.23 4.38
N TYR A 73 -0.07 0.31 4.92
CA TYR A 73 1.26 0.61 5.43
C TYR A 73 2.17 1.25 4.37
N TYR A 74 2.23 0.68 3.17
CA TYR A 74 3.01 1.25 2.06
C TYR A 74 2.50 2.63 1.63
N SER A 75 1.18 2.83 1.60
CA SER A 75 0.60 4.15 1.27
C SER A 75 0.98 5.21 2.31
N LYS A 76 0.86 4.88 3.60
CA LYS A 76 1.25 5.79 4.70
C LYS A 76 2.73 6.11 4.68
N PHE A 77 3.57 5.10 4.43
CA PHE A 77 5.01 5.29 4.31
C PHE A 77 5.36 6.22 3.13
N SER A 78 4.76 6.00 1.96
CA SER A 78 4.97 6.85 0.79
C SER A 78 4.57 8.31 1.06
N GLN A 79 3.43 8.53 1.71
CA GLN A 79 2.98 9.87 2.09
C GLN A 79 3.96 10.54 3.05
N SER A 80 4.38 9.86 4.12
CA SER A 80 5.34 10.40 5.10
C SER A 80 6.68 10.78 4.45
N MET A 81 7.14 9.99 3.49
CA MET A 81 8.35 10.31 2.71
C MET A 81 8.15 11.58 1.87
N GLN A 82 6.99 11.75 1.22
CA GLN A 82 6.68 12.98 0.48
C GLN A 82 6.59 14.20 1.39
N ASP A 83 5.97 14.06 2.57
CA ASP A 83 5.87 15.14 3.55
C ASP A 83 7.26 15.56 4.05
N THR A 84 8.15 14.59 4.31
CA THR A 84 9.54 14.85 4.67
C THR A 84 10.29 15.61 3.57
N ILE A 85 10.14 15.19 2.31
CA ILE A 85 10.74 15.89 1.16
C ILE A 85 10.20 17.32 1.07
N ASN A 86 8.89 17.52 1.22
CA ASN A 86 8.26 18.84 1.20
C ASN A 86 8.77 19.73 2.34
N ALA A 87 8.96 19.19 3.54
CA ALA A 87 9.52 19.93 4.67
C ALA A 87 10.97 20.37 4.41
N LEU A 88 11.82 19.47 3.87
CA LEU A 88 13.19 19.80 3.49
C LEU A 88 13.25 20.90 2.42
N LEU A 89 12.39 20.81 1.41
CA LEU A 89 12.27 21.83 0.38
C LEU A 89 11.80 23.16 0.95
N SER A 90 10.83 23.15 1.85
CA SER A 90 10.34 24.36 2.51
C SER A 90 11.42 25.02 3.37
N ALA A 91 12.25 24.23 4.04
CA ALA A 91 13.40 24.73 4.81
C ALA A 91 14.47 25.35 3.89
N LEU A 92 14.73 24.74 2.73
CA LEU A 92 15.62 25.30 1.72
C LEU A 92 15.07 26.62 1.14
N GLU A 93 13.78 26.66 0.80
CA GLU A 93 13.09 27.85 0.28
C GLU A 93 13.06 29.01 1.27
N ALA A 94 12.92 28.73 2.58
CA ALA A 94 12.99 29.76 3.62
C ALA A 94 14.38 30.42 3.70
N LYS A 95 15.43 29.72 3.27
CA LYS A 95 16.82 30.19 3.28
C LYS A 95 17.21 30.92 1.98
N ASP A 96 16.55 30.58 0.88
CA ASP A 96 16.80 31.12 -0.46
C ASP A 96 15.48 31.59 -1.09
N LEU A 97 15.19 32.89 -0.97
CA LEU A 97 14.01 33.57 -1.51
C LEU A 97 13.78 33.35 -3.02
N TYR A 98 14.82 32.98 -3.78
CA TYR A 98 14.73 32.72 -5.22
C TYR A 98 14.07 31.37 -5.55
N THR A 99 14.05 30.44 -4.58
CA THR A 99 13.70 29.04 -4.84
C THR A 99 12.24 28.68 -4.61
N TYR A 100 11.40 29.61 -4.12
CA TYR A 100 9.97 29.32 -3.90
C TYR A 100 9.32 28.75 -5.16
N ASN A 101 8.92 27.48 -5.09
CA ASN A 101 8.28 26.73 -6.16
C ASN A 101 9.20 26.41 -7.37
N HIS A 102 10.51 26.73 -7.34
CA HIS A 102 11.47 26.42 -8.42
C HIS A 102 11.66 24.91 -8.59
N SER A 103 12.01 24.21 -7.51
CA SER A 103 12.26 22.76 -7.53
C SER A 103 11.01 21.98 -7.96
N ASN A 104 9.81 22.46 -7.61
CA ASN A 104 8.54 21.90 -8.10
C ASN A 104 8.36 22.08 -9.61
N ARG A 105 8.68 23.26 -10.17
CA ARG A 105 8.59 23.51 -11.62
C ARG A 105 9.60 22.66 -12.39
N VAL A 106 10.85 22.63 -11.94
CA VAL A 106 11.94 21.86 -12.57
C VAL A 106 11.62 20.36 -12.55
N SER A 107 11.22 19.83 -11.40
CA SER A 107 10.86 18.41 -11.30
C SER A 107 9.67 18.03 -12.18
N ARG A 108 8.64 18.88 -12.27
CA ARG A 108 7.50 18.62 -13.17
C ARG A 108 7.93 18.60 -14.63
N LEU A 109 8.79 19.53 -15.05
CA LEU A 109 9.33 19.55 -16.41
C LEU A 109 10.20 18.31 -16.68
N ALA A 110 11.09 17.95 -15.77
CA ALA A 110 11.93 16.76 -15.88
C ALA A 110 11.10 15.48 -16.04
N LYS A 111 10.00 15.36 -15.26
CA LYS A 111 9.04 14.25 -15.39
C LYS A 111 8.38 14.22 -16.77
N LEU A 112 7.91 15.35 -17.27
CA LEU A 112 7.27 15.45 -18.58
C LEU A 112 8.24 15.10 -19.72
N ILE A 113 9.50 15.55 -19.62
CA ILE A 113 10.57 15.21 -20.57
C ILE A 113 10.82 13.69 -20.53
N ALA A 114 11.01 13.12 -19.35
CA ALA A 114 11.23 11.67 -19.19
C ALA A 114 10.06 10.83 -19.73
N GLN A 115 8.82 11.29 -19.56
CA GLN A 115 7.63 10.68 -20.16
C GLN A 115 7.64 10.77 -21.68
N LYS A 116 8.06 11.90 -22.26
CA LYS A 116 8.18 12.07 -23.72
C LYS A 116 9.33 11.28 -24.34
N MET A 117 10.28 10.83 -23.52
CA MET A 117 11.37 9.94 -23.92
C MET A 117 10.99 8.45 -23.79
N ASP A 118 9.74 8.12 -23.48
CA ASP A 118 9.24 6.75 -23.29
C ASP A 118 10.05 5.93 -22.27
N LEU A 119 10.59 6.59 -21.24
CA LEU A 119 11.31 5.91 -20.17
C LEU A 119 10.36 5.08 -19.30
N ALA A 120 10.90 4.04 -18.66
CA ALA A 120 10.13 3.21 -17.76
C ALA A 120 9.61 4.04 -16.56
N SER A 121 8.42 3.72 -16.06
CA SER A 121 7.78 4.48 -14.94
C SER A 121 8.69 4.61 -13.72
N LYS A 122 9.48 3.57 -13.42
CA LYS A 122 10.45 3.58 -12.32
C LYS A 122 11.58 4.59 -12.54
N GLU A 123 12.00 4.82 -13.78
CA GLU A 123 13.01 5.82 -14.12
C GLU A 123 12.44 7.23 -14.10
N ILE A 124 11.22 7.41 -14.60
CA ILE A 124 10.50 8.69 -14.53
C ILE A 124 10.36 9.15 -13.07
N GLU A 125 10.00 8.27 -12.14
CA GLU A 125 9.91 8.61 -10.72
C GLU A 125 11.28 8.97 -10.11
N LYS A 126 12.33 8.25 -10.47
CA LYS A 126 13.70 8.58 -10.04
C LYS A 126 14.12 9.96 -10.52
N ILE A 127 13.91 10.27 -11.80
CA ILE A 127 14.23 11.57 -12.40
C ILE A 127 13.43 12.69 -11.70
N TYR A 128 12.13 12.46 -11.50
CA TYR A 128 11.27 13.40 -10.78
C TYR A 128 11.81 13.70 -9.37
N LEU A 129 12.14 12.66 -8.60
CA LEU A 129 12.65 12.81 -7.23
C LEU A 129 14.03 13.48 -7.21
N ALA A 130 14.94 13.08 -8.10
CA ALA A 130 16.27 13.68 -8.22
C ALA A 130 16.17 15.18 -8.55
N ALA A 131 15.30 15.54 -9.50
CA ALA A 131 15.06 16.94 -9.86
C ALA A 131 14.43 17.74 -8.70
N ARG A 132 13.59 17.13 -7.86
CA ARG A 132 13.07 17.81 -6.66
C ARG A 132 14.18 18.11 -5.66
N LEU A 133 15.11 17.19 -5.46
CA LEU A 133 16.13 17.26 -4.41
C LEU A 133 17.49 17.80 -4.89
N HIS A 134 17.64 18.17 -6.17
CA HIS A 134 18.95 18.50 -6.76
C HIS A 134 19.74 19.57 -5.98
N ASP A 135 19.04 20.52 -5.37
CA ASP A 135 19.60 21.64 -4.64
C ASP A 135 19.65 21.45 -3.12
N ILE A 136 19.32 20.25 -2.60
CA ILE A 136 19.27 19.98 -1.15
C ILE A 136 20.61 20.25 -0.44
N GLY A 137 21.74 20.11 -1.16
CA GLY A 137 23.08 20.39 -0.62
C GLY A 137 23.28 21.85 -0.20
N LYS A 138 22.50 22.79 -0.75
CA LYS A 138 22.58 24.22 -0.40
C LYS A 138 22.14 24.52 1.03
N ILE A 139 21.44 23.59 1.71
CA ILE A 139 21.03 23.76 3.12
C ILE A 139 22.23 24.02 4.04
N GLY A 140 23.41 23.49 3.74
CA GLY A 140 24.63 23.69 4.55
C GLY A 140 25.33 25.04 4.34
N ILE A 141 25.09 25.73 3.23
CA ILE A 141 25.88 26.91 2.81
C ILE A 141 25.36 28.18 3.46
N ASN A 142 26.24 29.04 4.00
CA ASN A 142 25.83 30.30 4.64
C ASN A 142 25.07 31.20 3.64
N THR A 143 23.97 31.83 4.07
CA THR A 143 23.15 32.72 3.22
C THR A 143 23.94 33.92 2.68
N THR A 144 24.95 34.40 3.41
CA THR A 144 25.81 35.50 2.95
C THR A 144 26.67 35.11 1.75
N ILE A 145 27.04 33.83 1.64
CA ILE A 145 27.76 33.26 0.50
C ILE A 145 26.76 32.90 -0.60
N LEU A 146 25.69 32.16 -0.24
CA LEU A 146 24.69 31.66 -1.18
C LEU A 146 24.02 32.78 -1.99
N ASN A 147 23.74 33.92 -1.35
CA ASN A 147 23.03 35.06 -1.95
C ASN A 147 23.96 36.24 -2.27
N LYS A 148 25.29 36.03 -2.31
CA LYS A 148 26.24 37.10 -2.58
C LYS A 148 26.02 37.65 -4.00
N PRO A 149 25.77 38.97 -4.17
CA PRO A 149 25.53 39.56 -5.50
C PRO A 149 26.82 39.68 -6.33
N GLN A 150 27.98 39.57 -5.68
CA GLN A 150 29.30 39.64 -6.29
C GLN A 150 29.83 38.22 -6.54
N LYS A 151 30.88 38.11 -7.36
CA LYS A 151 31.57 36.83 -7.55
C LYS A 151 32.08 36.28 -6.21
N LEU A 152 31.95 34.98 -6.04
CA LEU A 152 32.54 34.25 -4.92
C LEU A 152 34.07 34.29 -5.01
N SER A 153 34.75 34.33 -3.87
CA SER A 153 36.18 34.06 -3.79
C SER A 153 36.46 32.57 -4.05
N ALA A 154 37.72 32.22 -4.28
CA ALA A 154 38.11 30.82 -4.49
C ALA A 154 37.82 29.96 -3.25
N GLU A 155 38.00 30.54 -2.06
CA GLU A 155 37.71 29.89 -0.77
C GLU A 155 36.20 29.72 -0.58
N GLU A 156 35.40 30.75 -0.89
CA GLU A 156 33.93 30.68 -0.82
C GLU A 156 33.34 29.66 -1.79
N PHE A 157 33.96 29.48 -2.97
CA PHE A 157 33.51 28.51 -3.99
C PHE A 157 33.86 27.06 -3.64
N ALA A 158 34.87 26.84 -2.79
CA ALA A 158 35.34 25.51 -2.40
C ALA A 158 34.61 24.92 -1.17
N LEU A 159 33.68 25.67 -0.57
CA LEU A 159 32.82 25.25 0.56
C LEU A 159 31.61 24.44 0.10
#